data_AF-A0A9E3EH99-F1
#
_entry.id   AF-A0A9E3EH99-F1
#
_cell.length_a   1.000
_cell.length_b   1.000
_cell.length_c   1.000
_cell.angle_alpha   90.00
_cell.angle_beta   90.00
_cell.angle_gamma   90.00
#
_symmetry.space_group_name_H-M   'P 1'
#
loop_
_entity.id
_entity.type
_entity.pdbx_description
1 polymer ?
#
loop_
_entity_poly.entity_id
_entity_poly.type
_entity_poly.pdbx_seq_one_letter_code
_entity_poly.pdbx_strand_id
1 'polypeptide(L)'
;MKKAVVNLPASVRQRLLNLATGRKEDFGLVLSRYGLEGFLYRLGASTHRDSFVLKGALLLQVWTGETYRPTRDLDLLGKGIPNLGYEKVFSEVCSQDVEEDGLSFPSETIRVERLRDEETYEGVRVRLEARLNNVRIPCKLTWVLATR
;
A
#
# COMPACT_ATOMS: atom_id res chain seq x y z
N MET A 1 6.74 -7.27 32.32
CA MET A 1 6.82 -5.98 31.60
C MET A 1 7.41 -6.24 30.21
N LYS A 2 6.67 -6.00 29.12
CA LYS A 2 7.22 -6.10 27.76
C LYS A 2 8.22 -4.96 27.59
N LYS A 3 9.47 -5.27 27.22
CA LYS A 3 10.52 -4.28 26.94
C LYS A 3 9.99 -3.31 25.87
N ALA A 4 10.00 -2.01 26.18
CA ALA A 4 9.67 -0.98 25.19
C ALA A 4 10.62 -1.13 24.00
N VAL A 5 10.07 -1.19 22.80
CA VAL A 5 10.86 -1.37 21.58
C VAL A 5 11.59 -0.05 21.30
N VAL A 6 12.89 0.00 21.60
CA VAL A 6 13.73 1.21 21.51
C VAL A 6 13.81 1.77 20.08
N ASN A 7 13.49 0.96 19.06
CA ASN A 7 13.33 1.38 17.68
C ASN A 7 12.36 0.43 16.97
N LEU A 8 11.07 0.80 16.93
CA LEU A 8 10.02 -0.03 16.33
C LEU A 8 10.28 -0.34 14.84
N PRO A 9 10.60 0.64 13.97
CA PRO A 9 10.92 0.36 12.56
C PRO A 9 12.04 -0.66 12.37
N ALA A 10 13.13 -0.58 13.15
CA ALA A 10 14.21 -1.54 13.10
C ALA A 10 13.77 -2.94 13.57
N SER A 11 12.96 -3.01 14.63
CA SER A 11 12.41 -4.27 15.14
C SER A 11 11.46 -4.93 14.12
N VAL A 12 10.55 -4.17 13.51
CA VAL A 12 9.67 -4.62 12.43
C VAL A 12 10.51 -5.16 11.27
N ARG A 13 11.50 -4.40 10.80
CA ARG A 13 12.39 -4.84 9.72
C ARG A 13 13.08 -6.16 10.04
N GLN A 14 13.59 -6.33 11.27
CA GLN A 14 14.23 -7.59 11.67
C GLN A 14 13.24 -8.75 11.72
N ARG A 15 12.00 -8.52 12.19
CA ARG A 15 10.94 -9.54 12.17
C ARG A 15 10.58 -9.96 10.74
N LEU A 16 10.48 -9.01 9.82
CA LEU A 16 10.25 -9.29 8.39
C LEU A 16 11.41 -10.07 7.76
N LEU A 17 12.66 -9.77 8.14
CA LEU A 17 13.82 -10.52 7.66
C LEU A 17 13.78 -11.97 8.16
N ASN A 18 13.50 -12.17 9.45
CA ASN A 18 13.35 -13.50 10.02
C ASN A 18 12.20 -14.28 9.35
N LEU A 19 11.09 -13.60 9.05
CA LEU A 19 9.96 -14.18 8.31
C LEU A 19 10.37 -14.66 6.92
N ALA A 20 11.06 -13.81 6.15
CA ALA A 20 11.55 -14.13 4.82
C ALA A 20 12.49 -15.34 4.84
N THR A 21 13.46 -15.35 5.78
CA THR A 21 14.38 -16.48 5.95
C THR A 21 13.66 -17.77 6.33
N GLY A 22 12.72 -17.72 7.28
CA GLY A 22 11.96 -18.90 7.72
C GLY A 22 11.08 -19.49 6.62
N ARG A 23 10.55 -18.66 5.73
CA ARG A 23 9.72 -19.07 4.59
C ARG A 23 10.51 -19.33 3.30
N LYS A 24 11.82 -19.07 3.30
CA LYS A 24 12.67 -19.07 2.08
C LYS A 24 12.11 -18.18 0.97
N GLU A 25 11.53 -17.04 1.36
CA GLU A 25 11.00 -16.02 0.46
C GLU A 25 12.02 -14.91 0.21
N ASP A 26 11.92 -14.23 -0.93
CA ASP A 26 12.70 -13.03 -1.20
C ASP A 26 12.32 -11.92 -0.19
N PHE A 27 13.32 -11.40 0.53
CA PHE A 27 13.07 -10.36 1.53
C PHE A 27 12.51 -9.06 0.92
N GLY A 28 12.86 -8.74 -0.32
CA GLY A 28 12.30 -7.60 -1.06
C GLY A 28 10.80 -7.74 -1.32
N LEU A 29 10.32 -8.96 -1.60
CA LEU A 29 8.88 -9.25 -1.73
C LEU A 29 8.17 -9.11 -0.39
N VAL A 30 8.75 -9.59 0.71
CA VAL A 30 8.17 -9.43 2.05
C VAL A 30 8.07 -7.95 2.43
N LEU A 31 9.10 -7.15 2.15
CA LEU A 31 9.07 -5.70 2.36
C LEU A 31 8.02 -5.01 1.49
N SER A 32 7.96 -5.34 0.20
CA SER A 32 6.97 -4.78 -0.74
C SER A 32 5.55 -5.06 -0.25
N ARG A 33 5.28 -6.31 0.14
CA ARG A 33 4.00 -6.74 0.70
C ARG A 33 3.65 -5.96 1.96
N TYR A 34 4.59 -5.85 2.90
CA TYR A 34 4.38 -5.10 4.14
C TYR A 34 4.06 -3.61 3.88
N GLY A 35 4.75 -2.97 2.93
CA GLY A 35 4.46 -1.60 2.53
C GLY A 35 3.05 -1.43 1.92
N LEU A 36 2.63 -2.35 1.05
CA LEU A 36 1.31 -2.32 0.41
C LEU A 36 0.19 -2.61 1.41
N GLU A 37 0.36 -3.60 2.29
CA GLU A 37 -0.59 -3.94 3.35
C GLU A 37 -0.70 -2.79 4.37
N GLY A 38 0.41 -2.12 4.70
CA GLY A 38 0.41 -0.93 5.57
C GLY A 38 -0.31 0.27 4.94
N PHE A 39 -0.21 0.45 3.62
CA PHE A 39 -1.04 1.43 2.91
C PHE A 39 -2.52 1.03 2.94
N LEU A 40 -2.84 -0.24 2.68
CA LEU A 40 -4.23 -0.73 2.71
C LEU A 40 -4.88 -0.57 4.09
N TYR A 41 -4.11 -0.80 5.16
CA TYR A 41 -4.59 -0.60 6.52
C TYR A 41 -4.99 0.86 6.76
N ARG A 42 -4.13 1.81 6.37
CA ARG A 42 -4.43 3.24 6.42
C ARG A 42 -5.62 3.61 5.53
N LEU A 43 -5.73 3.02 4.33
CA LEU A 43 -6.87 3.24 3.46
C LEU A 43 -8.18 2.78 4.13
N GLY A 44 -8.18 1.60 4.76
CA GLY A 44 -9.32 1.07 5.50
C GLY A 44 -9.72 1.89 6.73
N ALA A 45 -8.73 2.54 7.37
CA ALA A 45 -8.95 3.45 8.50
C ALA A 45 -9.43 4.85 8.05
N SER A 46 -9.19 5.23 6.79
CA SER A 46 -9.52 6.56 6.28
C SER A 46 -11.01 6.75 5.98
N THR A 47 -11.41 8.02 5.87
CA THR A 47 -12.72 8.42 5.35
C THR A 47 -12.97 7.99 3.91
N HIS A 48 -11.92 7.63 3.17
CA HIS A 48 -12.00 7.23 1.77
C HIS A 48 -12.23 5.74 1.56
N ARG A 49 -12.22 4.92 2.63
CA ARG A 49 -12.27 3.44 2.53
C ARG A 49 -13.38 2.92 1.59
N ASP A 50 -14.56 3.55 1.62
CA ASP A 50 -15.76 3.11 0.90
C ASP A 50 -15.76 3.54 -0.58
N SER A 51 -14.79 4.37 -0.98
CA SER A 51 -14.54 4.77 -2.36
C SER A 51 -13.70 3.74 -3.13
N PHE A 52 -13.08 2.77 -2.45
CA PHE A 52 -12.16 1.81 -3.05
C PHE A 52 -12.56 0.37 -2.78
N VAL A 53 -12.23 -0.51 -3.73
CA VAL A 53 -12.35 -1.96 -3.62
C VAL A 53 -11.03 -2.58 -4.06
N LEU A 54 -10.44 -3.39 -3.17
CA LEU A 54 -9.23 -4.15 -3.48
C LEU A 54 -9.50 -5.20 -4.56
N LYS A 55 -8.63 -5.28 -5.57
CA LYS A 55 -8.68 -6.31 -6.62
C LYS A 55 -7.29 -6.87 -6.93
N GLY A 56 -7.23 -7.78 -7.90
CA GLY A 56 -5.98 -8.28 -8.46
C GLY A 56 -5.23 -9.23 -7.54
N ALA A 57 -3.91 -9.32 -7.73
CA ALA A 57 -3.08 -10.34 -7.08
C ALA A 57 -3.03 -10.20 -5.56
N LEU A 58 -3.02 -8.96 -5.04
CA LEU A 58 -2.97 -8.73 -3.59
C LEU A 58 -4.27 -9.17 -2.91
N LEU A 59 -5.43 -9.02 -3.56
CA LEU A 59 -6.70 -9.58 -3.06
C LEU A 59 -6.60 -11.10 -2.90
N LEU A 60 -6.18 -11.80 -3.97
CA LEU A 60 -6.08 -13.26 -3.96
C LEU A 60 -5.14 -13.73 -2.85
N GLN A 61 -4.01 -13.06 -2.71
CA GLN A 61 -3.01 -13.38 -1.70
C GLN A 61 -3.50 -13.15 -0.26
N VAL A 62 -4.31 -12.12 0.01
CA VAL A 62 -4.96 -11.92 1.32
C VAL A 62 -6.06 -12.96 1.56
N TRP A 63 -6.82 -13.30 0.52
CA TRP A 63 -7.96 -14.23 0.61
C TRP A 63 -7.54 -15.69 0.82
N THR A 64 -6.52 -16.14 0.10
CA THR A 64 -6.06 -17.54 0.15
C THR A 64 -4.93 -17.77 1.15
N GLY A 65 -4.23 -16.70 1.54
CA GLY A 65 -2.98 -16.80 2.30
C GLY A 65 -1.79 -17.32 1.49
N GLU A 66 -2.00 -17.65 0.21
CA GLU A 66 -0.98 -18.21 -0.67
C GLU A 66 -0.44 -17.15 -1.65
N THR A 67 0.87 -17.16 -1.87
CA THR A 67 1.52 -16.28 -2.85
C THR A 67 1.60 -17.00 -4.20
N TYR A 68 0.57 -16.89 -5.04
CA TYR A 68 0.57 -17.52 -6.37
C TYR A 68 1.49 -16.83 -7.38
N ARG A 69 1.58 -15.49 -7.30
CA ARG A 69 2.46 -14.67 -8.12
C ARG A 69 2.98 -13.51 -7.28
N PRO A 70 4.30 -13.26 -7.24
CA PRO A 70 4.84 -12.06 -6.64
C PRO A 70 4.18 -10.81 -7.24
N THR A 71 3.52 -10.01 -6.41
CA THR A 71 3.00 -8.69 -6.78
C THR A 71 3.71 -7.62 -5.97
N ARG A 72 4.03 -6.50 -6.62
CA ARG A 72 4.48 -5.26 -6.00
C ARG A 72 3.53 -4.10 -6.28
N ASP A 73 2.36 -4.45 -6.81
CA ASP A 73 1.33 -3.53 -7.22
C ASP A 73 0.08 -3.76 -6.37
N LEU A 74 -0.54 -2.66 -5.98
CA LEU A 74 -1.85 -2.62 -5.37
C LEU A 74 -2.86 -2.14 -6.40
N ASP A 75 -3.77 -3.03 -6.79
CA ASP A 75 -4.82 -2.71 -7.74
C ASP A 75 -6.14 -2.42 -7.00
N LEU A 76 -6.69 -1.26 -7.25
CA LEU A 76 -7.93 -0.77 -6.69
C LEU A 76 -8.93 -0.49 -7.82
N LEU A 77 -10.18 -0.89 -7.58
CA LEU A 77 -11.33 -0.30 -8.26
C LEU A 77 -11.84 0.82 -7.38
N GLY A 78 -12.38 1.88 -7.96
CA GLY A 78 -13.08 2.85 -7.13
C GLY A 78 -14.34 3.37 -7.77
N LYS A 79 -15.22 3.83 -6.89
CA LYS A 79 -16.36 4.65 -7.25
C LYS A 79 -15.80 6.06 -7.42
N GLY A 80 -16.12 6.73 -8.53
CA GLY A 80 -15.49 8.00 -8.89
C GLY A 80 -15.44 8.98 -7.72
N ILE A 81 -14.30 9.63 -7.51
CA ILE A 81 -14.17 10.65 -6.47
C ILE A 81 -14.75 11.95 -7.01
N PRO A 82 -15.90 12.42 -6.52
CA PRO A 82 -16.40 13.71 -6.94
C PRO A 82 -15.46 14.79 -6.39
N ASN A 83 -14.85 15.57 -7.27
CA ASN A 83 -14.26 16.87 -6.97
C ASN A 83 -13.03 16.94 -6.03
N LEU A 84 -12.40 15.82 -5.64
CA LEU A 84 -11.11 15.84 -4.93
C LEU A 84 -9.96 15.54 -5.90
N GLY A 85 -8.86 16.28 -5.76
CA GLY A 85 -7.61 15.93 -6.44
C GLY A 85 -7.06 14.61 -5.87
N TYR A 86 -6.77 13.63 -6.72
CA TYR A 86 -6.23 12.33 -6.33
C TYR A 86 -5.04 12.44 -5.37
N GLU A 87 -4.11 13.37 -5.61
CA GLU A 87 -2.96 13.62 -4.71
C GLU A 87 -3.37 13.91 -3.27
N LYS A 88 -4.45 14.68 -3.07
CA LYS A 88 -4.99 14.99 -1.75
C LYS A 88 -5.52 13.74 -1.07
N VAL A 89 -6.30 12.92 -1.79
CA VAL A 89 -6.83 11.65 -1.25
C VAL A 89 -5.71 10.73 -0.80
N PHE A 90 -4.70 10.50 -1.65
CA PHE A 90 -3.57 9.64 -1.27
C PHE A 90 -2.72 10.24 -0.14
N SER A 91 -2.58 11.56 -0.08
CA SER A 91 -1.90 12.23 1.04
C SER A 91 -2.64 12.03 2.35
N GLU A 92 -3.96 12.22 2.35
CA GLU A 92 -4.82 12.01 3.52
C GLU A 92 -4.77 10.56 4.00
N VAL A 93 -4.78 9.59 3.07
CA VAL A 93 -4.60 8.16 3.40
C VAL A 93 -3.23 7.91 4.01
N CYS A 94 -2.14 8.40 3.40
CA CYS A 94 -0.79 8.23 3.93
C CYS A 94 -0.59 8.85 5.32
N SER A 95 -1.35 9.90 5.65
CA SER A 95 -1.29 10.59 6.94
C SER A 95 -2.21 10.03 8.02
N GLN A 96 -2.96 8.95 7.75
CA GLN A 96 -3.88 8.39 8.75
C GLN A 96 -3.14 7.96 10.02
N ASP A 97 -3.70 8.36 11.15
CA ASP A 97 -3.27 7.91 12.47
C ASP A 97 -3.74 6.46 12.67
N VAL A 98 -2.77 5.57 12.87
CA VAL A 98 -2.98 4.12 12.99
C VAL A 98 -2.07 3.58 14.07
N GLU A 99 -2.36 2.37 14.57
CA GLU A 99 -1.44 1.67 15.48
C GLU A 99 -0.03 1.62 14.87
N GLU A 100 1.00 1.94 15.67
CA GLU A 100 2.36 2.07 15.17
C GLU A 100 2.83 0.76 14.51
N ASP A 101 3.03 0.81 13.19
CA ASP A 101 3.51 -0.30 12.36
C ASP A 101 4.95 -0.09 11.87
N GLY A 102 5.59 0.99 12.31
CA GLY A 102 6.95 1.37 11.91
C GLY A 102 7.07 1.87 10.46
N LEU A 103 5.96 2.01 9.74
CA LEU A 103 5.94 2.58 8.40
C LEU A 103 5.68 4.08 8.46
N SER A 104 6.31 4.79 7.55
CA SER A 104 5.95 6.17 7.22
C SER A 104 5.78 6.31 5.71
N PHE A 105 4.87 7.18 5.31
CA PHE A 105 4.52 7.43 3.91
C PHE A 105 4.69 8.91 3.61
N PRO A 106 5.91 9.36 3.27
CA PRO A 106 6.19 10.77 3.09
C PRO A 106 5.43 11.32 1.86
N SER A 107 4.61 12.33 2.09
CA SER A 107 3.71 12.89 1.06
C SER A 107 4.47 13.46 -0.14
N GLU A 108 5.71 13.92 0.06
CA GLU A 108 6.58 14.44 -1.01
C GLU A 108 6.94 13.39 -2.07
N THR A 109 6.72 12.10 -1.79
CA THR A 109 7.00 10.99 -2.70
C THR A 109 5.81 10.63 -3.59
N ILE A 110 4.62 11.14 -3.28
CA ILE A 110 3.39 10.83 -4.02
C ILE A 110 3.46 11.46 -5.41
N ARG A 111 3.28 10.64 -6.44
CA ARG A 111 3.19 11.06 -7.84
C ARG A 111 1.95 10.41 -8.43
N VAL A 112 1.05 11.23 -8.96
CA VAL A 112 -0.18 10.76 -9.62
C VAL A 112 -0.08 11.00 -11.12
N GLU A 113 -0.31 9.94 -11.88
CA GLU A 113 -0.34 9.95 -13.34
C GLU A 113 -1.74 9.53 -13.78
N ARG A 114 -2.41 10.35 -14.60
CA ARG A 114 -3.70 9.96 -15.19
C ARG A 114 -3.46 8.90 -16.27
N LEU A 115 -4.17 7.78 -16.15
CA LEU A 115 -4.26 6.80 -17.21
C LEU A 115 -5.37 7.27 -18.14
N ARG A 116 -5.04 7.51 -19.41
CA ARG A 116 -6.02 7.73 -20.46
C ARG A 116 -6.09 6.45 -21.28
N ASP A 117 -7.24 5.79 -21.26
CA ASP A 117 -7.62 4.90 -22.35
C ASP A 117 -8.49 5.70 -23.32
N GLU A 118 -8.24 5.55 -24.62
CA GLU A 118 -8.79 6.41 -25.67
C GLU A 118 -10.32 6.36 -25.76
N GLU A 119 -11.02 5.40 -25.15
CA GLU A 119 -12.49 5.29 -25.31
C GLU A 119 -13.35 4.87 -24.09
N THR A 120 -12.83 4.43 -22.92
CA THR A 120 -13.78 3.88 -21.90
C THR A 120 -13.40 3.96 -20.42
N TYR A 121 -12.13 4.14 -20.03
CA TYR A 121 -11.74 4.07 -18.62
C TYR A 121 -10.97 5.31 -18.16
N GLU A 122 -11.53 6.03 -17.18
CA GLU A 122 -10.77 6.99 -16.38
C GLU A 122 -10.04 6.23 -15.27
N GLY A 123 -8.73 6.44 -15.14
CA GLY A 123 -7.95 5.83 -14.07
C GLY A 123 -6.76 6.69 -13.67
N VAL A 124 -6.15 6.35 -12.55
CA VAL A 124 -4.87 6.93 -12.12
C VAL A 124 -3.89 5.86 -11.69
N ARG A 125 -2.63 6.08 -12.02
CA ARG A 125 -1.51 5.37 -11.43
C ARG A 125 -0.88 6.26 -10.39
N VAL A 126 -0.68 5.73 -9.20
CA VAL A 126 -0.01 6.42 -8.11
C VAL A 126 1.28 5.69 -7.77
N ARG A 127 2.36 6.45 -7.69
CA ARG A 127 3.64 5.99 -7.16
C ARG A 127 3.92 6.73 -5.88
N LEU A 128 4.33 6.02 -4.85
CA LEU A 128 4.72 6.58 -3.57
C LEU A 128 5.79 5.68 -2.93
N GLU A 129 6.45 6.17 -1.88
CA GLU A 129 7.42 5.38 -1.13
C GLU A 129 6.94 5.17 0.31
N ALA A 130 6.97 3.93 0.79
CA ALA A 130 6.94 3.66 2.23
C ALA A 130 8.38 3.63 2.75
N ARG A 131 8.61 4.15 3.96
CA ARG A 131 9.89 4.05 4.66
C ARG A 131 9.73 3.14 5.87
N LEU A 132 10.63 2.17 5.99
CA LEU A 132 10.76 1.28 7.14
C LEU A 132 12.21 1.32 7.62
N ASN A 133 12.46 2.02 8.72
CA ASN A 133 13.82 2.33 9.17
C ASN A 133 14.60 3.02 8.03
N ASN A 134 15.77 2.51 7.66
CA ASN A 134 16.62 3.06 6.59
C ASN A 134 16.20 2.59 5.18
N VAL A 135 15.15 1.78 5.06
CA VAL A 135 14.75 1.12 3.81
C VAL A 135 13.64 1.92 3.14
N ARG A 136 13.81 2.16 1.83
CA ARG A 136 12.76 2.69 0.96
C ARG A 136 12.06 1.55 0.26
N ILE A 137 10.73 1.56 0.28
CA ILE A 137 9.87 0.52 -0.31
C ILE A 137 8.99 1.21 -1.36
N PRO A 138 9.34 1.10 -2.65
CA PRO A 138 8.51 1.64 -3.72
C PRO A 138 7.15 0.95 -3.73
N CYS A 139 6.07 1.73 -3.70
CA CYS A 139 4.70 1.25 -3.78
C CYS A 139 4.07 1.79 -5.06
N LYS A 140 3.55 0.89 -5.89
CA LYS A 140 2.78 1.23 -7.08
C LYS A 140 1.32 0.87 -6.85
N LEU A 141 0.45 1.84 -7.06
CA LEU A 141 -0.98 1.69 -6.93
C LEU A 141 -1.62 2.01 -8.28
N THR A 142 -2.55 1.16 -8.71
CA THR A 142 -3.38 1.43 -9.87
C THR A 142 -4.81 1.56 -9.42
N TRP A 143 -5.43 2.68 -9.72
CA TRP A 143 -6.86 2.88 -9.53
C TRP A 143 -7.53 3.01 -10.89
N VAL A 144 -8.48 2.11 -11.16
CA VAL A 144 -9.38 2.20 -12.31
C VAL A 144 -10.79 2.53 -11.82
N LEU A 145 -11.44 3.50 -12.47
CA LEU A 145 -12.84 3.81 -12.22
C LEU A 145 -13.68 2.58 -12.57
N ALA A 146 -14.56 2.17 -11.65
CA ALA A 146 -15.58 1.19 -11.98
C ALA A 146 -16.55 1.84 -12.98
N THR A 147 -16.53 1.38 -14.23
CA THR A 147 -17.58 1.70 -15.21
C THR A 147 -18.91 1.15 -14.70
N ARG A 148 -19.97 1.95 -14.86
CA ARG A 148 -21.34 1.51 -14.57
C ARG A 148 -21.79 0.47 -15.58
#